data_AF-A0A7X2V5K5-F1
#
_entry.id   AF-A0A7X2V5K5-F1
#
_cell.length_a   1.000
_cell.length_b   1.000
_cell.length_c   1.000
_cell.angle_alpha   90.00
_cell.angle_beta   90.00
_cell.angle_gamma   90.00
#
_symmetry.space_group_name_H-M   'P 1'
#
loop_
_entity.id
_entity.type
_entity.pdbx_description
1 polymer ?
#
loop_
_entity_poly.entity_id
_entity_poly.type
_entity_poly.pdbx_seq_one_letter_code
_entity_poly.pdbx_strand_id
1 'polypeptide(L)'
;MASYLISYVDPKKNDGEEDPLFSEFTFGDKGVNGRKLLQYVKKGDYLFFHTSIRHKRYITAFYEIETVMPIGEAISNPLIKSKYHNPHLQRRQQSPDEAIAFGHPIHSFVLVNPLELNESLLKKLAIPFNPYSNPTVSGSLASRFRSWFLLSEQQIDTLKEIIFSAPQTRFSNPKKQLASEEIPLLLENDIEELIYNNPSLLGENLVVKERQYVFEKSGRRLDLLMEDIKTKELAIVEIKKGPIDLKVISQLKSYIEEYKEEHNVPHLHGILVGNGILPHFEGQILQKLQEYQWNMYNYGWQFSLENISPAFAGNTPRPAASGKDIQVIITEQEYKSTSDEGYELNLNRLPKETGTVYVTYYGMMSEDGYVHSIPRTSLVISNTSDSAFVDSLSAADLDYVMEYEISYVSAEQIIYTYHFKNEKLRNTQIFNSPSSLCKGWEIPVIAETSTPLSDVLQVIFQNAYVMEVPLDDRLYKRLIHSHPALEGIFLEFYRLANEYYKGEQADNGLLYTLADNLVQYQGIQFEQSEGTNLLLAHCASCFSCLSMTYEQIGETLKKHLG
;
A
#
# COMPACT_ATOMS: atom_id res chain seq x y z
N MET A 1 -11.76 -22.86 32.07
CA MET A 1 -11.01 -22.70 30.82
C MET A 1 -10.33 -21.34 30.86
N ALA A 2 -9.03 -21.26 30.63
CA ALA A 2 -8.27 -20.00 30.59
C ALA A 2 -7.64 -19.83 29.22
N SER A 3 -8.45 -19.37 28.26
CA SER A 3 -8.04 -19.16 26.88
C SER A 3 -7.73 -17.69 26.62
N TYR A 4 -6.75 -17.41 25.78
CA TYR A 4 -6.26 -16.05 25.58
C TYR A 4 -6.12 -15.69 24.10
N LEU A 5 -6.33 -14.42 23.80
CA LEU A 5 -5.88 -13.76 22.58
C LEU A 5 -4.57 -13.01 22.89
N ILE A 6 -3.49 -13.39 22.20
CA ILE A 6 -2.11 -13.03 22.52
C ILE A 6 -1.47 -12.30 21.33
N SER A 7 -0.89 -11.14 21.59
CA SER A 7 -0.09 -10.43 20.61
C SER A 7 1.31 -11.03 20.52
N TYR A 8 1.81 -11.24 19.31
CA TYR A 8 3.21 -11.62 19.08
C TYR A 8 3.89 -10.66 18.10
N VAL A 9 5.22 -10.66 18.14
CA VAL A 9 6.07 -9.79 17.33
C VAL A 9 6.55 -10.56 16.11
N ASP A 10 6.54 -9.91 14.95
CA ASP A 10 7.11 -10.46 13.72
C ASP A 10 8.59 -10.82 13.95
N PRO A 11 9.07 -12.03 13.56
CA PRO A 11 10.46 -12.43 13.74
C PRO A 11 11.46 -11.41 13.18
N LYS A 12 11.13 -10.70 12.09
CA LYS A 12 11.96 -9.64 11.50
C LYS A 12 12.19 -8.47 12.46
N LYS A 13 11.28 -8.28 13.41
CA LYS A 13 11.30 -7.23 14.44
C LYS A 13 11.70 -7.77 15.82
N ASN A 14 12.06 -9.05 15.90
CA ASN A 14 12.41 -9.76 17.12
C ASN A 14 13.75 -10.51 16.96
N ASP A 15 14.74 -9.87 16.33
CA ASP A 15 16.09 -10.43 16.11
C ASP A 15 16.12 -11.82 15.46
N GLY A 16 15.11 -12.13 14.63
CA GLY A 16 14.95 -13.43 13.98
C GLY A 16 14.37 -14.53 14.88
N GLU A 17 14.07 -14.25 16.14
CA GLU A 17 13.40 -15.20 17.04
C GLU A 17 11.91 -15.28 16.71
N GLU A 18 11.50 -16.41 16.14
CA GLU A 18 10.10 -16.74 15.89
C GLU A 18 9.45 -17.35 17.13
N ASP A 19 8.60 -16.56 17.79
CA ASP A 19 7.77 -17.04 18.90
C ASP A 19 6.41 -16.32 18.90
N PRO A 20 5.28 -17.02 18.67
CA PRO A 20 5.13 -18.46 18.57
C PRO A 20 5.86 -19.07 17.38
N LEU A 21 6.43 -20.26 17.57
CA LEU A 21 6.99 -21.05 16.48
C LEU A 21 5.88 -21.89 15.85
N PHE A 22 5.32 -21.38 14.76
CA PHE A 22 4.11 -21.91 14.14
C PHE A 22 4.27 -23.31 13.55
N SER A 23 5.45 -23.63 13.02
CA SER A 23 5.76 -24.95 12.45
C SER A 23 5.73 -26.08 13.48
N GLU A 24 5.88 -25.75 14.76
CA GLU A 24 5.95 -26.72 15.86
C GLU A 24 4.77 -26.62 16.84
N PHE A 25 3.89 -25.63 16.64
CA PHE A 25 2.83 -25.26 17.58
C PHE A 25 3.35 -25.02 19.01
N THR A 26 4.49 -24.34 19.13
CA THR A 26 5.08 -24.00 20.44
C THR A 26 5.05 -22.50 20.67
N PHE A 27 4.90 -22.11 21.94
CA PHE A 27 4.89 -20.71 22.35
C PHE A 27 5.51 -20.55 23.75
N GLY A 28 6.49 -19.67 23.87
CA GLY A 28 7.14 -19.34 25.15
C GLY A 28 6.74 -17.96 25.68
N ASP A 29 6.79 -17.79 27.00
CA ASP A 29 6.78 -16.44 27.59
C ASP A 29 7.47 -16.47 28.96
N LYS A 30 7.84 -15.29 29.47
CA LYS A 30 8.63 -15.11 30.70
C LYS A 30 7.98 -14.14 31.68
N GLY A 31 8.49 -14.12 32.91
CA GLY A 31 8.03 -13.20 33.95
C GLY A 31 6.53 -13.34 34.24
N VAL A 32 5.78 -12.24 34.17
CA VAL A 32 4.35 -12.25 34.54
C VAL A 32 3.53 -13.16 33.62
N ASN A 33 3.79 -13.14 32.31
CA ASN A 33 3.06 -13.96 31.35
C ASN A 33 3.48 -15.43 31.42
N GLY A 34 4.76 -15.72 31.66
CA GLY A 34 5.22 -17.10 31.89
C GLY A 34 4.58 -17.71 33.15
N ARG A 35 4.48 -16.97 34.26
CA ARG A 35 3.68 -17.40 35.43
C ARG A 35 2.21 -17.60 35.09
N LYS A 36 1.63 -16.70 34.28
CA LYS A 36 0.24 -16.77 33.86
C LYS A 36 -0.02 -18.04 33.03
N LEU A 37 0.91 -18.38 32.13
CA LEU A 37 0.87 -19.60 31.33
C LEU A 37 0.85 -20.84 32.25
N LEU A 38 1.76 -20.92 33.21
CA LEU A 38 1.85 -22.05 34.15
C LEU A 38 0.65 -22.20 35.10
N GLN A 39 0.14 -21.07 35.61
CA GLN A 39 -0.88 -21.10 36.66
C GLN A 39 -2.30 -21.31 36.13
N TYR A 40 -2.61 -20.72 34.97
CA TYR A 40 -3.98 -20.64 34.50
C TYR A 40 -4.26 -21.52 33.28
N VAL A 41 -3.30 -21.65 32.36
CA VAL A 41 -3.50 -22.38 31.10
C VAL A 41 -3.32 -23.88 31.33
N LYS A 42 -4.29 -24.67 30.89
CA LYS A 42 -4.36 -26.13 31.06
C LYS A 42 -4.63 -26.81 29.73
N LYS A 43 -4.45 -28.13 29.71
CA LYS A 43 -4.83 -28.96 28.57
C LYS A 43 -6.29 -28.71 28.16
N GLY A 44 -6.54 -28.51 26.88
CA GLY A 44 -7.85 -28.16 26.30
C GLY A 44 -8.19 -26.67 26.28
N ASP A 45 -7.39 -25.80 26.91
CA ASP A 45 -7.52 -24.34 26.73
C ASP A 45 -7.02 -23.92 25.34
N TYR A 46 -7.33 -22.69 24.92
CA TYR A 46 -6.94 -22.17 23.61
C TYR A 46 -6.09 -20.90 23.69
N LEU A 47 -4.99 -20.86 22.94
CA LEU A 47 -4.21 -19.65 22.73
C LEU A 47 -4.37 -19.20 21.28
N PHE A 48 -5.02 -18.06 21.06
CA PHE A 48 -5.14 -17.40 19.77
C PHE A 48 -4.03 -16.37 19.63
N PHE A 49 -3.37 -16.34 18.47
CA PHE A 49 -2.24 -15.45 18.21
C PHE A 49 -2.63 -14.39 17.19
N HIS A 50 -2.24 -13.15 17.45
CA HIS A 50 -2.46 -12.05 16.53
C HIS A 50 -1.24 -11.14 16.41
N THR A 51 -1.09 -10.54 15.23
CA THR A 51 -0.07 -9.52 14.99
C THR A 51 -0.59 -8.46 14.02
N SER A 52 0.21 -7.42 13.82
CA SER A 52 -0.08 -6.38 12.83
C SER A 52 0.53 -6.75 11.48
N ILE A 53 -0.30 -6.87 10.45
CA ILE A 53 0.11 -7.08 9.05
C ILE A 53 -0.40 -5.87 8.26
N ARG A 54 0.50 -5.08 7.65
CA ARG A 54 0.15 -3.92 6.79
C ARG A 54 -0.87 -2.97 7.43
N HIS A 55 -0.55 -2.46 8.63
CA HIS A 55 -1.37 -1.51 9.43
C HIS A 55 -2.71 -2.02 9.95
N LYS A 56 -3.11 -3.25 9.60
CA LYS A 56 -4.27 -3.95 10.15
C LYS A 56 -3.81 -5.05 11.10
N ARG A 57 -4.70 -5.49 12.01
CA ARG A 57 -4.41 -6.52 13.00
C ARG A 57 -5.16 -7.80 12.63
N TYR A 58 -4.47 -8.94 12.68
CA TYR A 58 -5.05 -10.22 12.26
C TYR A 58 -4.75 -11.29 13.29
N ILE A 59 -5.74 -12.17 13.51
CA ILE A 59 -5.53 -13.48 14.14
C ILE A 59 -4.92 -14.39 13.09
N THR A 60 -3.78 -15.00 13.40
CA THR A 60 -2.97 -15.77 12.44
C THR A 60 -2.87 -17.24 12.78
N ALA A 61 -3.11 -17.63 14.04
CA ALA A 61 -3.13 -19.02 14.46
C ALA A 61 -3.92 -19.19 15.76
N PHE A 62 -4.27 -20.43 16.08
CA PHE A 62 -4.65 -20.81 17.44
C PHE A 62 -4.08 -22.18 17.81
N TYR A 63 -3.70 -22.35 19.07
CA TYR A 63 -3.27 -23.63 19.63
C TYR A 63 -4.33 -24.14 20.60
N GLU A 64 -4.77 -25.37 20.41
CA GLU A 64 -5.41 -26.12 21.50
C GLU A 64 -4.30 -26.66 22.39
N ILE A 65 -4.29 -26.32 23.66
CA ILE A 65 -3.16 -26.63 24.54
C ILE A 65 -3.15 -28.11 24.87
N GLU A 66 -2.03 -28.78 24.59
CA GLU A 66 -1.80 -30.16 25.01
C GLU A 66 -1.07 -30.19 26.36
N THR A 67 -0.03 -29.37 26.51
CA THR A 67 0.70 -29.25 27.77
C THR A 67 1.38 -27.89 27.93
N VAL A 68 1.59 -27.49 29.18
CA VAL A 68 2.35 -26.30 29.58
C VAL A 68 3.31 -26.72 30.67
N MET A 69 4.56 -26.29 30.60
CA MET A 69 5.56 -26.63 31.63
C MET A 69 6.62 -25.54 31.81
N PRO A 70 7.31 -25.52 32.96
CA PRO A 70 8.44 -24.63 33.17
C PRO A 70 9.55 -24.92 32.16
N ILE A 71 10.20 -23.87 31.64
CA ILE A 71 11.23 -24.04 30.60
C ILE A 71 12.41 -24.90 31.07
N GLY A 72 12.75 -24.83 32.37
CA GLY A 72 13.82 -25.63 32.96
C GLY A 72 13.56 -27.13 32.88
N GLU A 73 12.30 -27.55 33.04
CA GLU A 73 11.89 -28.95 32.88
C GLU A 73 11.94 -29.37 31.41
N ALA A 74 11.46 -28.50 30.50
CA ALA A 74 11.47 -28.75 29.07
C ALA A 74 12.90 -28.93 28.52
N ILE A 75 13.84 -28.07 28.92
CA ILE A 75 15.26 -28.14 28.53
C ILE A 75 15.94 -29.39 29.10
N SER A 76 15.55 -29.81 30.30
CA SER A 76 16.11 -31.00 30.97
C SER A 76 15.62 -32.30 30.34
N ASN A 77 14.56 -32.27 29.54
CA ASN A 77 14.02 -33.43 28.84
C ASN A 77 14.69 -33.59 27.46
N PRO A 78 15.52 -34.64 27.23
CA PRO A 78 16.22 -34.81 25.97
C PRO A 78 15.30 -34.97 24.76
N LEU A 79 14.11 -35.59 24.94
CA LEU A 79 13.16 -35.81 23.85
C LEU A 79 12.51 -34.51 23.38
N ILE A 80 12.20 -33.61 24.32
CA ILE A 80 11.65 -32.28 23.99
C ILE A 80 12.72 -31.46 23.29
N LYS A 81 13.92 -31.41 23.88
CA LYS A 81 15.05 -30.63 23.34
C LYS A 81 15.48 -31.07 21.95
N SER A 82 15.41 -32.38 21.64
CA SER A 82 15.74 -32.90 20.30
C SER A 82 14.63 -32.67 19.28
N LYS A 83 13.37 -32.55 19.72
CA LYS A 83 12.21 -32.48 18.84
C LYS A 83 11.83 -31.03 18.48
N TYR A 84 11.99 -30.12 19.43
CA TYR A 84 11.49 -28.75 19.33
C TYR A 84 12.63 -27.72 19.29
N HIS A 85 12.51 -26.75 18.40
CA HIS A 85 13.51 -25.72 18.12
C HIS A 85 13.05 -24.32 18.52
N ASN A 86 11.97 -24.20 19.30
CA ASN A 86 11.50 -22.92 19.82
C ASN A 86 12.66 -22.12 20.48
N PRO A 87 12.80 -20.81 20.22
CA PRO A 87 13.88 -19.98 20.76
C PRO A 87 14.05 -20.12 22.28
N HIS A 88 12.96 -20.25 23.03
CA HIS A 88 12.99 -20.41 24.49
C HIS A 88 13.70 -21.70 24.95
N LEU A 89 13.78 -22.74 24.13
CA LEU A 89 14.51 -23.98 24.42
C LEU A 89 16.01 -23.89 24.05
N GLN A 90 16.38 -22.94 23.20
CA GLN A 90 17.73 -22.81 22.65
C GLN A 90 18.58 -21.74 23.35
N ARG A 91 17.95 -20.81 24.07
CA ARG A 91 18.66 -19.75 24.80
C ARG A 91 19.56 -20.34 25.90
N ARG A 92 20.77 -19.75 26.03
CA ARG A 92 21.77 -20.15 27.03
C ARG A 92 21.43 -19.71 28.46
N GLN A 93 20.67 -18.62 28.59
CA GLN A 93 20.27 -18.06 29.88
C GLN A 93 18.75 -18.17 30.04
N GLN A 94 18.32 -18.83 31.10
CA GLN A 94 16.91 -18.92 31.47
C GLN A 94 16.49 -17.66 32.21
N SER A 95 15.31 -17.16 31.86
CA SER A 95 14.66 -16.09 32.60
C SER A 95 13.86 -16.68 33.77
N PRO A 96 13.72 -15.96 34.89
CA PRO A 96 12.83 -16.38 35.97
C PRO A 96 11.38 -16.46 35.45
N ASP A 97 10.67 -17.49 35.93
CA ASP A 97 9.28 -17.77 35.57
C ASP A 97 9.02 -17.93 34.07
N GLU A 98 9.98 -18.48 33.34
CA GLU A 98 9.85 -18.78 31.92
C GLU A 98 9.15 -20.13 31.72
N ALA A 99 8.18 -20.14 30.81
CA ALA A 99 7.31 -21.27 30.56
C ALA A 99 7.12 -21.46 29.06
N ILE A 100 6.78 -22.68 28.66
CA ILE A 100 6.48 -23.03 27.29
C ILE A 100 5.19 -23.83 27.22
N ALA A 101 4.35 -23.47 26.26
CA ALA A 101 3.15 -24.19 25.89
C ALA A 101 3.38 -24.97 24.59
N PHE A 102 2.81 -26.16 24.54
CA PHE A 102 2.78 -27.03 23.36
C PHE A 102 1.33 -27.22 22.94
N GLY A 103 1.04 -26.85 21.69
CA GLY A 103 -0.24 -27.08 21.05
C GLY A 103 -0.43 -28.54 20.64
N HIS A 104 -1.68 -28.98 20.58
CA HIS A 104 -2.07 -30.28 20.07
C HIS A 104 -1.82 -30.32 18.55
N PRO A 105 -1.09 -31.30 18.01
CA PRO A 105 -0.62 -31.30 16.62
C PRO A 105 -1.75 -31.42 15.58
N ILE A 106 -2.92 -31.92 15.98
CA ILE A 106 -4.09 -32.10 15.09
C ILE A 106 -5.12 -30.99 15.27
N HIS A 107 -5.21 -30.41 16.47
CA HIS A 107 -6.27 -29.47 16.82
C HIS A 107 -5.81 -28.01 16.86
N SER A 108 -4.49 -27.79 16.83
CA SER A 108 -3.91 -26.47 16.59
C SER A 108 -3.92 -26.16 15.10
N PHE A 109 -4.06 -24.89 14.76
CA PHE A 109 -4.20 -24.47 13.38
C PHE A 109 -3.52 -23.12 13.14
N VAL A 110 -2.67 -23.06 12.11
CA VAL A 110 -2.17 -21.80 11.55
C VAL A 110 -3.11 -21.41 10.42
N LEU A 111 -3.71 -20.23 10.52
CA LEU A 111 -4.70 -19.77 9.55
C LEU A 111 -4.00 -19.48 8.24
N VAL A 112 -4.50 -20.11 7.17
CA VAL A 112 -4.09 -19.80 5.81
C VAL A 112 -4.60 -18.43 5.41
N ASN A 113 -5.83 -18.11 5.81
CA ASN A 113 -6.45 -16.80 5.64
C ASN A 113 -6.57 -16.15 7.03
N PRO A 114 -5.63 -15.28 7.43
CA PRO A 114 -5.69 -14.61 8.72
C PRO A 114 -7.00 -13.87 8.92
N LEU A 115 -7.60 -14.00 10.09
CA LEU A 115 -8.88 -13.37 10.41
C LEU A 115 -8.64 -11.93 10.87
N GLU A 116 -9.13 -10.94 10.12
CA GLU A 116 -8.98 -9.53 10.47
C GLU A 116 -9.67 -9.22 11.81
N LEU A 117 -8.91 -8.68 12.74
CA LEU A 117 -9.39 -8.20 14.04
C LEU A 117 -9.87 -6.75 13.88
N ASN A 118 -11.15 -6.60 13.54
CA ASN A 118 -11.80 -5.31 13.30
C ASN A 118 -13.07 -5.14 14.17
N GLU A 119 -13.70 -3.98 14.09
CA GLU A 119 -14.90 -3.64 14.87
C GLU A 119 -16.05 -4.63 14.67
N SER A 120 -16.23 -5.14 13.44
CA SER A 120 -17.26 -6.13 13.12
C SER A 120 -17.03 -7.45 13.85
N LEU A 121 -15.78 -7.94 13.86
CA LEU A 121 -15.42 -9.15 14.61
C LEU A 121 -15.61 -8.93 16.13
N LEU A 122 -15.16 -7.80 16.67
CA LEU A 122 -15.32 -7.51 18.10
C LEU A 122 -16.78 -7.45 18.53
N LYS A 123 -17.65 -6.88 17.67
CA LYS A 123 -19.10 -6.86 17.90
C LYS A 123 -19.67 -8.28 17.91
N LYS A 124 -19.27 -9.15 16.99
CA LYS A 124 -19.68 -10.57 16.97
C LYS A 124 -19.24 -11.32 18.23
N LEU A 125 -18.04 -11.01 18.73
CA LEU A 125 -17.48 -11.60 19.95
C LEU A 125 -18.02 -10.96 21.24
N ALA A 126 -18.92 -9.97 21.13
CA ALA A 126 -19.39 -9.16 22.25
C ALA A 126 -18.25 -8.58 23.10
N ILE A 127 -17.11 -8.23 22.48
CA ILE A 127 -15.98 -7.59 23.13
C ILE A 127 -16.21 -6.08 23.12
N PRO A 128 -16.32 -5.41 24.30
CA PRO A 128 -16.45 -3.96 24.35
C PRO A 128 -15.22 -3.29 23.72
N PHE A 129 -15.49 -2.36 22.80
CA PHE A 129 -14.46 -1.63 22.07
C PHE A 129 -14.91 -0.20 21.83
N ASN A 130 -14.00 0.76 22.05
CA ASN A 130 -14.19 2.16 21.72
C ASN A 130 -13.17 2.55 20.63
N PRO A 131 -13.59 2.75 19.37
CA PRO A 131 -12.67 3.08 18.28
C PRO A 131 -11.97 4.43 18.49
N TYR A 132 -12.55 5.32 19.30
CA TYR A 132 -12.05 6.68 19.57
C TYR A 132 -11.10 6.78 20.78
N SER A 133 -10.67 5.65 21.35
CA SER A 133 -9.71 5.66 22.47
C SER A 133 -8.29 6.09 22.08
N ASN A 134 -8.01 6.16 20.78
CA ASN A 134 -6.76 6.58 20.16
C ASN A 134 -7.04 7.32 18.84
N PRO A 135 -6.06 8.05 18.27
CA PRO A 135 -6.23 8.81 17.02
C PRO A 135 -6.64 7.95 15.81
N THR A 136 -6.33 6.65 15.82
CA THR A 136 -6.72 5.71 14.76
C THR A 136 -7.39 4.47 15.36
N VAL A 137 -8.31 3.85 14.61
CA VAL A 137 -8.95 2.57 14.98
C VAL A 137 -7.89 1.49 15.21
N SER A 138 -6.85 1.45 14.37
CA SER A 138 -5.70 0.54 14.53
C SER A 138 -4.94 0.77 15.84
N GLY A 139 -4.76 2.04 16.24
CA GLY A 139 -4.20 2.41 17.55
C GLY A 139 -5.08 1.95 18.72
N SER A 140 -6.40 2.10 18.61
CA SER A 140 -7.36 1.64 19.61
C SER A 140 -7.30 0.11 19.76
N LEU A 141 -7.25 -0.63 18.65
CA LEU A 141 -7.07 -2.09 18.65
C LEU A 141 -5.73 -2.51 19.25
N ALA A 142 -4.64 -1.83 18.88
CA ALA A 142 -3.31 -2.10 19.41
C ALA A 142 -3.22 -1.88 20.92
N SER A 143 -3.86 -0.82 21.41
CA SER A 143 -3.96 -0.53 22.85
C SER A 143 -4.78 -1.62 23.57
N ARG A 144 -5.96 -1.96 23.03
CA ARG A 144 -6.87 -2.94 23.63
C ARG A 144 -6.26 -4.32 23.78
N PHE A 145 -5.50 -4.75 22.78
CA PHE A 145 -4.88 -6.08 22.70
C PHE A 145 -3.36 -6.03 22.89
N ARG A 146 -2.86 -5.03 23.62
CA ARG A 146 -1.44 -4.95 24.02
C ARG A 146 -1.08 -6.03 25.05
N SER A 147 -2.01 -6.32 25.95
CA SER A 147 -1.90 -7.40 26.94
C SER A 147 -2.76 -8.59 26.54
N TRP A 148 -2.42 -9.78 27.01
CA TRP A 148 -3.21 -10.99 26.80
C TRP A 148 -4.67 -10.78 27.21
N PHE A 149 -5.57 -10.93 26.24
CA PHE A 149 -7.00 -10.75 26.45
C PHE A 149 -7.65 -12.10 26.76
N LEU A 150 -8.34 -12.22 27.89
CA LEU A 150 -9.02 -13.46 28.28
C LEU A 150 -10.29 -13.66 27.42
N LEU A 151 -10.43 -14.84 26.83
CA LEU A 151 -11.57 -15.22 26.02
C LEU A 151 -12.54 -16.11 26.82
N SER A 152 -13.84 -15.88 26.65
CA SER A 152 -14.88 -16.79 27.13
C SER A 152 -15.04 -18.00 26.19
N GLU A 153 -15.68 -19.06 26.68
CA GLU A 153 -16.00 -20.25 25.88
C GLU A 153 -16.83 -19.89 24.63
N GLN A 154 -17.88 -19.07 24.81
CA GLN A 154 -18.70 -18.58 23.71
C GLN A 154 -17.88 -17.82 22.64
N GLN A 155 -16.88 -17.02 23.06
CA GLN A 155 -16.02 -16.29 22.13
C GLN A 155 -15.12 -17.23 21.33
N ILE A 156 -14.64 -18.31 21.95
CA ILE A 156 -13.80 -19.32 21.30
C ILE A 156 -14.60 -20.09 20.27
N ASP A 157 -15.81 -20.51 20.61
CA ASP A 157 -16.71 -21.21 19.69
C ASP A 157 -17.06 -20.32 18.50
N THR A 158 -17.37 -19.05 18.76
CA THR A 158 -17.64 -18.05 17.71
C THR A 158 -16.42 -17.84 16.81
N LEU A 159 -15.20 -17.75 17.39
CA LEU A 159 -13.97 -17.61 16.61
C LEU A 159 -13.75 -18.83 15.70
N LYS A 160 -13.90 -20.04 16.23
CA LYS A 160 -13.75 -21.28 15.45
C LYS A 160 -14.79 -21.36 14.34
N GLU A 161 -16.05 -21.04 14.63
CA GLU A 161 -17.11 -21.01 13.64
C GLU A 161 -16.77 -20.05 12.50
N ILE A 162 -16.34 -18.83 12.81
CA ILE A 162 -15.93 -17.84 11.79
C ILE A 162 -14.74 -18.36 10.99
N ILE A 163 -13.70 -18.86 11.65
CA ILE A 163 -12.47 -19.34 11.00
C ILE A 163 -12.77 -20.49 10.02
N PHE A 164 -13.61 -21.44 10.43
CA PHE A 164 -13.92 -22.63 9.63
C PHE A 164 -15.16 -22.45 8.73
N SER A 165 -15.88 -21.33 8.84
CA SER A 165 -16.91 -20.94 7.85
C SER A 165 -16.31 -20.48 6.52
N ALA A 166 -15.06 -20.00 6.55
CA ALA A 166 -14.27 -19.68 5.36
C ALA A 166 -13.33 -20.84 5.00
N PRO A 167 -13.11 -21.14 3.70
CA PRO A 167 -12.12 -22.14 3.30
C PRO A 167 -10.73 -21.76 3.83
N GLN A 168 -10.13 -22.67 4.60
CA GLN A 168 -8.72 -22.57 5.04
C GLN A 168 -7.78 -23.31 4.07
N THR A 169 -8.21 -23.50 2.83
CA THR A 169 -7.40 -24.09 1.77
C THR A 169 -6.47 -23.03 1.18
N ARG A 170 -5.17 -23.34 1.11
CA ARG A 170 -4.19 -22.53 0.38
C ARG A 170 -4.60 -22.38 -1.07
N PHE A 171 -4.14 -21.30 -1.69
CA PHE A 171 -4.41 -20.89 -3.06
C PHE A 171 -4.09 -22.01 -4.08
N SER A 172 -5.05 -22.91 -4.32
CA SER A 172 -4.84 -24.16 -5.07
C SER A 172 -5.68 -24.23 -6.34
N ASN A 173 -6.62 -23.29 -6.51
CA ASN A 173 -7.43 -23.19 -7.70
C ASN A 173 -6.92 -22.05 -8.60
N PRO A 174 -6.38 -22.35 -9.79
CA PRO A 174 -5.88 -21.33 -10.72
C PRO A 174 -6.99 -20.43 -11.28
N LYS A 175 -8.26 -20.78 -11.11
CA LYS A 175 -9.41 -19.96 -11.51
C LYS A 175 -9.96 -19.08 -10.39
N LYS A 176 -9.41 -19.14 -9.17
CA LYS A 176 -9.87 -18.30 -8.05
C LYS A 176 -9.43 -16.86 -8.30
N GLN A 177 -10.40 -15.94 -8.35
CA GLN A 177 -10.12 -14.51 -8.26
C GLN A 177 -9.77 -14.18 -6.82
N LEU A 178 -8.60 -13.58 -6.63
CA LEU A 178 -8.20 -13.06 -5.33
C LEU A 178 -8.78 -11.67 -5.14
N ALA A 179 -9.31 -11.39 -3.96
CA ALA A 179 -9.65 -10.04 -3.59
C ALA A 179 -8.37 -9.18 -3.50
N SER A 180 -8.48 -7.87 -3.72
CA SER A 180 -7.36 -6.93 -3.65
C SER A 180 -6.63 -6.98 -2.29
N GLU A 181 -7.32 -7.41 -1.23
CA GLU A 181 -6.79 -7.60 0.12
C GLU A 181 -6.08 -8.96 0.32
N GLU A 182 -6.37 -9.97 -0.50
CA GLU A 182 -5.74 -11.31 -0.44
C GLU A 182 -4.40 -11.32 -1.20
N ILE A 183 -4.29 -10.61 -2.33
CA ILE A 183 -3.09 -10.53 -3.17
C ILE A 183 -1.82 -10.20 -2.37
N PRO A 184 -1.82 -9.21 -1.45
CA PRO A 184 -0.63 -8.84 -0.73
C PRO A 184 -0.24 -9.86 0.36
N LEU A 185 -1.13 -10.80 0.70
CA LEU A 185 -0.90 -11.88 1.66
C LEU A 185 -0.28 -13.13 1.02
N LEU A 186 -0.35 -13.29 -0.31
CA LEU A 186 0.30 -14.40 -1.02
C LEU A 186 1.78 -14.52 -0.67
N LEU A 187 2.29 -15.71 -0.42
CA LEU A 187 3.71 -15.99 -0.27
C LEU A 187 4.25 -16.62 -1.55
N GLU A 188 5.58 -16.59 -1.74
CA GLU A 188 6.23 -17.30 -2.86
C GLU A 188 5.89 -18.78 -2.86
N ASN A 189 5.84 -19.39 -1.66
CA ASN A 189 5.43 -20.77 -1.47
C ASN A 189 3.96 -21.03 -1.91
N ASP A 190 3.06 -20.04 -1.85
CA ASP A 190 1.68 -20.23 -2.32
C ASP A 190 1.63 -20.32 -3.85
N ILE A 191 2.46 -19.52 -4.53
CA ILE A 191 2.60 -19.54 -5.99
C ILE A 191 3.23 -20.85 -6.44
N GLU A 192 4.29 -21.26 -5.76
CA GLU A 192 4.94 -22.54 -5.98
C GLU A 192 3.99 -23.72 -5.77
N GLU A 193 3.23 -23.73 -4.68
CA GLU A 193 2.26 -24.78 -4.39
C GLU A 193 1.15 -24.85 -5.46
N LEU A 194 0.72 -23.70 -6.00
CA LEU A 194 -0.22 -23.68 -7.12
C LEU A 194 0.37 -24.31 -8.38
N ILE A 195 1.59 -23.91 -8.76
CA ILE A 195 2.28 -24.41 -9.96
C ILE A 195 2.58 -25.90 -9.81
N TYR A 196 3.03 -26.32 -8.63
CA TYR A 196 3.29 -27.72 -8.33
C TYR A 196 2.06 -28.60 -8.58
N ASN A 197 0.88 -28.13 -8.14
CA ASN A 197 -0.38 -28.84 -8.33
C ASN A 197 -0.96 -28.69 -9.74
N ASN A 198 -0.54 -27.69 -10.50
CA ASN A 198 -1.06 -27.36 -11.83
C ASN A 198 0.09 -27.03 -12.81
N PRO A 199 1.01 -27.96 -13.10
CA PRO A 199 2.21 -27.68 -13.89
C PRO A 199 1.88 -27.26 -15.33
N SER A 200 0.69 -27.61 -15.82
CA SER A 200 0.15 -27.16 -17.11
C SER A 200 0.05 -25.65 -17.25
N LEU A 201 0.07 -24.89 -16.14
CA LEU A 201 0.11 -23.43 -16.15
C LEU A 201 1.39 -22.89 -16.82
N LEU A 202 2.49 -23.63 -16.75
CA LEU A 202 3.76 -23.27 -17.40
C LEU A 202 3.96 -23.95 -18.76
N GLY A 203 3.12 -24.94 -19.09
CA GLY A 203 3.12 -25.63 -20.38
C GLY A 203 2.44 -26.98 -20.30
N GLU A 204 1.64 -27.34 -21.30
CA GLU A 204 0.79 -28.55 -21.28
C GLU A 204 1.56 -29.88 -21.09
N ASN A 205 2.84 -29.90 -21.43
CA ASN A 205 3.69 -31.10 -21.37
C ASN A 205 4.66 -31.09 -20.19
N LEU A 206 4.66 -30.03 -19.37
CA LEU A 206 5.55 -29.95 -18.22
C LEU A 206 4.98 -30.73 -17.03
N VAL A 207 5.84 -31.50 -16.38
CA VAL A 207 5.55 -32.16 -15.10
C VAL A 207 6.64 -31.81 -14.09
N VAL A 208 6.27 -31.71 -12.82
CA VAL A 208 7.26 -31.52 -11.76
C VAL A 208 8.02 -32.83 -11.53
N LYS A 209 9.34 -32.76 -11.64
CA LYS A 209 10.24 -33.86 -11.32
C LYS A 209 10.66 -33.81 -9.86
N GLU A 210 11.06 -32.63 -9.40
CA GLU A 210 11.46 -32.39 -8.01
C GLU A 210 10.98 -31.02 -7.53
N ARG A 211 10.73 -30.91 -6.24
CA ARG A 211 10.31 -29.69 -5.56
C ARG A 211 11.29 -29.40 -4.43
N GLN A 212 11.71 -28.15 -4.30
CA GLN A 212 12.62 -27.71 -3.24
C GLN A 212 13.94 -28.50 -3.24
N TYR A 213 14.48 -28.80 -4.43
CA TYR A 213 15.74 -29.53 -4.61
C TYR A 213 16.89 -28.76 -3.95
N VAL A 214 17.73 -29.46 -3.18
CA VAL A 214 18.88 -28.86 -2.49
C VAL A 214 20.16 -29.33 -3.18
N PHE A 215 20.93 -28.36 -3.68
CA PHE A 215 22.23 -28.62 -4.29
C PHE A 215 23.22 -29.18 -3.26
N GLU A 216 23.96 -30.23 -3.61
CA GLU A 216 24.91 -30.88 -2.71
C GLU A 216 26.09 -29.96 -2.38
N LYS A 217 26.55 -29.18 -3.37
CA LYS A 217 27.74 -28.33 -3.24
C LYS A 217 27.48 -27.04 -2.48
N SER A 218 26.44 -26.30 -2.86
CA SER A 218 26.16 -24.99 -2.24
C SER A 218 25.15 -25.04 -1.10
N GLY A 219 24.40 -26.14 -0.93
CA GLY A 219 23.26 -26.21 -0.01
C GLY A 219 22.11 -25.27 -0.38
N ARG A 220 22.19 -24.62 -1.54
CA ARG A 220 21.12 -23.74 -2.05
C ARG A 220 19.94 -24.60 -2.49
N ARG A 221 18.77 -23.97 -2.48
CA ARG A 221 17.51 -24.65 -2.75
C ARG A 221 16.86 -24.05 -3.99
N LEU A 222 16.45 -24.91 -4.90
CA LEU A 222 15.69 -24.60 -6.09
C LEU A 222 14.19 -24.77 -5.81
N ASP A 223 13.35 -23.85 -6.26
CA ASP A 223 11.89 -23.95 -6.09
C ASP A 223 11.30 -25.20 -6.77
N LEU A 224 11.40 -25.28 -8.11
CA LEU A 224 10.90 -26.44 -8.87
C LEU A 224 11.85 -26.87 -9.99
N LEU A 225 12.02 -28.17 -10.14
CA LEU A 225 12.61 -28.81 -11.30
C LEU A 225 11.51 -29.52 -12.09
N MET A 226 11.39 -29.20 -13.37
CA MET A 226 10.37 -29.75 -14.26
C MET A 226 11.00 -30.53 -15.42
N GLU A 227 10.24 -31.42 -16.02
CA GLU A 227 10.59 -32.16 -17.23
C GLU A 227 9.48 -31.98 -18.25
N ASP A 228 9.82 -31.64 -19.49
CA ASP A 228 8.88 -31.77 -20.61
C ASP A 228 8.78 -33.25 -20.98
N ILE A 229 7.59 -33.83 -20.82
CA ILE A 229 7.40 -35.27 -21.04
C ILE A 229 7.59 -35.69 -22.51
N LYS A 230 7.47 -34.76 -23.46
CA LYS A 230 7.64 -35.02 -24.90
C LYS A 230 9.10 -34.89 -25.32
N THR A 231 9.77 -33.79 -24.96
CA THR A 231 11.16 -33.53 -25.39
C THR A 231 12.19 -34.17 -24.47
N LYS A 232 11.80 -34.52 -23.24
CA LYS A 232 12.68 -34.98 -22.16
C LYS A 232 13.68 -33.91 -21.68
N GLU A 233 13.45 -32.66 -22.05
CA GLU A 233 14.24 -31.53 -21.59
C GLU A 233 13.85 -31.16 -20.16
N LEU A 234 14.85 -30.82 -19.36
CA LEU A 234 14.66 -30.36 -18.00
C LEU A 234 14.56 -28.84 -17.97
N ALA A 235 13.72 -28.33 -17.08
CA ALA A 235 13.55 -26.91 -16.84
C ALA A 235 13.65 -26.59 -15.34
N ILE A 236 14.41 -25.56 -15.02
CA ILE A 236 14.51 -25.00 -13.67
C ILE A 236 13.55 -23.82 -13.59
N VAL A 237 12.66 -23.83 -12.59
CA VAL A 237 11.71 -22.75 -12.34
C VAL A 237 12.13 -21.98 -11.10
N GLU A 238 12.30 -20.67 -11.24
CA GLU A 238 12.52 -19.74 -10.13
C GLU A 238 11.29 -18.85 -9.97
N ILE A 239 10.77 -18.78 -8.74
CA ILE A 239 9.51 -18.09 -8.43
C ILE A 239 9.78 -16.86 -7.57
N LYS A 240 9.12 -15.76 -7.92
CA LYS A 240 9.13 -14.53 -7.14
C LYS A 240 7.72 -13.99 -6.93
N LYS A 241 7.48 -13.52 -5.70
CA LYS A 241 6.27 -12.75 -5.37
C LYS A 241 6.31 -11.35 -6.00
N GLY A 242 7.53 -10.83 -6.14
CA GLY A 242 7.80 -9.49 -6.66
C GLY A 242 8.07 -9.47 -8.17
N PRO A 243 8.38 -8.27 -8.68
CA PRO A 243 8.93 -8.12 -10.01
C PRO A 243 10.27 -8.83 -10.12
N ILE A 244 10.56 -9.32 -11.32
CA ILE A 244 11.86 -9.90 -11.67
C ILE A 244 12.87 -8.77 -11.92
N ASP A 245 14.03 -8.86 -11.27
CA ASP A 245 15.18 -7.98 -11.46
C ASP A 245 16.41 -8.76 -12.00
N LEU A 246 17.55 -8.08 -12.13
CA LEU A 246 18.80 -8.71 -12.60
C LEU A 246 19.40 -9.72 -11.60
N LYS A 247 19.07 -9.62 -10.31
CA LYS A 247 19.55 -10.57 -9.29
C LYS A 247 18.88 -11.92 -9.50
N VAL A 248 17.58 -11.93 -9.77
CA VAL A 248 16.82 -13.17 -10.05
C VAL A 248 17.36 -13.87 -11.31
N ILE A 249 17.69 -13.12 -12.36
CA ILE A 249 18.33 -13.68 -13.57
C ILE A 249 19.67 -14.33 -13.22
N SER A 250 20.49 -13.65 -12.42
CA SER A 250 21.79 -14.16 -11.98
C SER A 250 21.66 -15.41 -11.11
N GLN A 251 20.62 -15.45 -10.27
CA GLN A 251 20.30 -16.58 -9.40
C GLN A 251 19.90 -17.81 -10.22
N LEU A 252 18.93 -17.66 -11.14
CA LEU A 252 18.51 -18.76 -12.02
C LEU A 252 19.67 -19.27 -12.88
N LYS A 253 20.52 -18.37 -13.39
CA LYS A 253 21.74 -18.75 -14.12
C LYS A 253 22.64 -19.62 -13.27
N SER A 254 22.85 -19.21 -12.02
CA SER A 254 23.71 -19.93 -11.09
C SER A 254 23.16 -21.33 -10.76
N TYR A 255 21.84 -21.48 -10.60
CA TYR A 255 21.21 -22.79 -10.41
C TYR A 255 21.34 -23.68 -11.62
N ILE A 256 21.19 -23.13 -12.82
CA ILE A 256 21.34 -23.89 -14.05
C ILE A 256 22.76 -24.42 -14.19
N GLU A 257 23.77 -23.59 -13.98
CA GLU A 257 25.16 -24.04 -14.10
C GLU A 257 25.54 -25.06 -13.02
N GLU A 258 25.09 -24.87 -11.77
CA GLU A 258 25.35 -25.86 -10.71
C GLU A 258 24.66 -27.20 -10.97
N TYR A 259 23.41 -27.19 -11.45
CA TYR A 259 22.69 -28.42 -11.77
C TYR A 259 23.35 -29.18 -12.92
N LYS A 260 23.81 -28.46 -13.96
CA LYS A 260 24.58 -29.05 -15.07
C LYS A 260 25.88 -29.69 -14.58
N GLU A 261 26.61 -29.04 -13.67
CA GLU A 261 27.82 -29.59 -13.06
C GLU A 261 27.54 -30.86 -12.25
N GLU A 262 26.53 -30.86 -11.38
CA GLU A 262 26.21 -32.00 -10.50
C GLU A 262 25.69 -33.22 -11.27
N HIS A 263 24.88 -33.02 -12.32
CA HIS A 263 24.16 -34.11 -13.00
C HIS A 263 24.64 -34.40 -14.43
N ASN A 264 25.66 -33.69 -14.91
CA ASN A 264 26.20 -33.82 -16.27
C ASN A 264 25.11 -33.73 -17.35
N VAL A 265 24.20 -32.76 -17.22
CA VAL A 265 23.10 -32.53 -18.17
C VAL A 265 23.51 -31.41 -19.14
N PRO A 266 23.50 -31.62 -20.47
CA PRO A 266 24.00 -30.63 -21.42
C PRO A 266 23.02 -29.48 -21.68
N HIS A 267 21.71 -29.74 -21.56
CA HIS A 267 20.65 -28.78 -21.88
C HIS A 267 19.67 -28.68 -20.72
N LEU A 268 19.51 -27.45 -20.24
CA LEU A 268 18.63 -27.14 -19.12
C LEU A 268 18.03 -25.76 -19.37
N HIS A 269 16.70 -25.70 -19.40
CA HIS A 269 15.95 -24.49 -19.69
C HIS A 269 15.65 -23.71 -18.41
N GLY A 270 15.57 -22.39 -18.51
CA GLY A 270 15.17 -21.52 -17.41
C GLY A 270 13.73 -21.03 -17.55
N ILE A 271 12.96 -21.08 -16.47
CA ILE A 271 11.63 -20.49 -16.38
C ILE A 271 11.59 -19.54 -15.19
N LEU A 272 11.15 -18.31 -15.43
CA LEU A 272 10.90 -17.31 -14.39
C LEU A 272 9.40 -17.14 -14.21
N VAL A 273 8.97 -17.05 -12.95
CA VAL A 273 7.59 -16.69 -12.60
C VAL A 273 7.61 -15.50 -11.65
N GLY A 274 6.94 -14.41 -12.03
CA GLY A 274 6.88 -13.18 -11.24
C GLY A 274 5.63 -12.35 -11.53
N ASN A 275 5.46 -11.23 -10.84
CA ASN A 275 4.34 -10.29 -11.09
C ASN A 275 4.67 -9.20 -12.13
N GLY A 276 5.60 -9.50 -13.04
CA GLY A 276 6.14 -8.60 -14.05
C GLY A 276 7.65 -8.42 -13.92
N ILE A 277 8.20 -7.55 -14.76
CA ILE A 277 9.62 -7.18 -14.74
C ILE A 277 9.76 -5.82 -14.03
N LEU A 278 10.88 -5.60 -13.33
CA LEU A 278 11.18 -4.27 -12.79
C LEU A 278 11.38 -3.29 -13.98
N PRO A 279 10.59 -2.21 -14.12
CA PRO A 279 10.58 -1.37 -15.32
C PRO A 279 11.97 -0.86 -15.73
N HIS A 280 12.79 -0.44 -14.75
CA HIS A 280 14.15 0.04 -14.99
C HIS A 280 15.07 -1.00 -15.68
N PHE A 281 14.83 -2.29 -15.44
CA PHE A 281 15.63 -3.38 -16.00
C PHE A 281 14.94 -4.09 -17.18
N GLU A 282 13.76 -3.65 -17.62
CA GLU A 282 12.94 -4.37 -18.60
C GLU A 282 13.72 -4.69 -19.88
N GLY A 283 14.35 -3.69 -20.51
CA GLY A 283 15.14 -3.90 -21.72
C GLY A 283 16.29 -4.88 -21.55
N GLN A 284 17.00 -4.81 -20.41
CA GLN A 284 18.13 -5.70 -20.11
C GLN A 284 17.68 -7.12 -19.81
N ILE A 285 16.57 -7.28 -19.09
CA ILE A 285 16.01 -8.58 -18.73
C ILE A 285 15.44 -9.26 -19.98
N LEU A 286 14.67 -8.56 -20.80
CA LEU A 286 14.17 -9.09 -22.07
C LEU A 286 15.31 -9.52 -23.00
N GLN A 287 16.38 -8.74 -23.07
CA GLN A 287 17.58 -9.10 -23.82
C GLN A 287 18.22 -10.39 -23.28
N LYS A 288 18.36 -10.53 -21.96
CA LYS A 288 18.94 -11.74 -21.33
C LYS A 288 18.05 -12.96 -21.48
N LEU A 289 16.72 -12.80 -21.37
CA LEU A 289 15.77 -13.88 -21.61
C LEU A 289 15.89 -14.39 -23.04
N GLN A 290 16.05 -13.48 -24.02
CA GLN A 290 16.28 -13.85 -25.41
C GLN A 290 17.64 -14.54 -25.61
N GLU A 291 18.71 -14.01 -25.01
CA GLU A 291 20.07 -14.57 -25.09
C GLU A 291 20.13 -15.99 -24.51
N TYR A 292 19.52 -16.22 -23.35
CA TYR A 292 19.49 -17.52 -22.69
C TYR A 292 18.37 -18.43 -23.18
N GLN A 293 17.52 -17.93 -24.07
CA GLN A 293 16.31 -18.59 -24.54
C GLN A 293 15.41 -19.04 -23.39
N TRP A 294 15.27 -18.25 -22.33
CA TRP A 294 14.43 -18.59 -21.17
C TRP A 294 13.00 -18.08 -21.34
N ASN A 295 12.07 -18.73 -20.64
CA ASN A 295 10.69 -18.28 -20.59
C ASN A 295 10.41 -17.48 -19.32
N MET A 296 9.52 -16.49 -19.44
CA MET A 296 9.00 -15.77 -18.28
C MET A 296 7.47 -15.77 -18.32
N TYR A 297 6.88 -16.09 -17.16
CA TYR A 297 5.45 -16.07 -16.92
C TYR A 297 5.11 -14.98 -15.91
N ASN A 298 4.10 -14.19 -16.27
CA ASN A 298 3.55 -13.16 -15.39
C ASN A 298 2.20 -13.62 -14.82
N TYR A 299 1.99 -13.50 -13.51
CA TYR A 299 0.65 -13.66 -12.92
C TYR A 299 -0.04 -12.32 -12.64
N GLY A 300 -1.34 -12.24 -12.96
CA GLY A 300 -2.18 -11.05 -12.77
C GLY A 300 -3.18 -11.14 -11.61
N TRP A 301 -4.09 -10.15 -11.56
CA TRP A 301 -5.17 -10.01 -10.56
C TRP A 301 -6.17 -11.17 -10.58
N GLN A 302 -6.44 -11.70 -11.77
CA GLN A 302 -6.81 -13.10 -11.93
C GLN A 302 -5.49 -13.84 -12.05
N PHE A 303 -5.23 -14.87 -11.24
CA PHE A 303 -3.96 -15.60 -11.30
C PHE A 303 -3.92 -16.50 -12.56
N SER A 304 -3.89 -15.86 -13.71
CA SER A 304 -3.61 -16.40 -15.02
C SER A 304 -2.15 -16.13 -15.31
N LEU A 305 -1.44 -17.16 -15.79
CA LEU A 305 -0.07 -16.99 -16.28
C LEU A 305 -0.10 -16.60 -17.75
N GLU A 306 0.51 -15.46 -18.07
CA GLU A 306 0.76 -15.04 -19.45
C GLU A 306 2.25 -15.19 -19.78
N ASN A 307 2.54 -15.85 -20.90
CA ASN A 307 3.89 -15.95 -21.42
C ASN A 307 4.24 -14.64 -22.16
N ILE A 308 5.27 -13.94 -21.68
CA ILE A 308 5.71 -12.65 -22.23
C ILE A 308 7.00 -12.76 -23.05
N SER A 309 7.43 -13.97 -23.41
CA SER A 309 8.56 -14.18 -24.31
C SER A 309 8.33 -13.45 -25.65
N PRO A 310 9.36 -12.86 -26.27
CA PRO A 310 9.20 -12.07 -27.48
C PRO A 310 8.78 -12.94 -28.68
N ALA A 311 7.47 -13.09 -28.88
CA ALA A 311 6.85 -13.62 -30.08
C ALA A 311 5.56 -12.83 -30.37
N PHE A 312 5.62 -12.00 -31.41
CA PHE A 312 4.52 -11.30 -32.13
C PHE A 312 3.38 -10.72 -31.27
N ALA A 313 3.50 -9.42 -30.96
CA ALA A 313 2.44 -8.57 -30.43
C ALA A 313 1.23 -8.53 -31.40
N GLY A 314 0.22 -9.34 -31.10
CA GLY A 314 -1.12 -9.27 -31.69
C GLY A 314 -2.08 -8.58 -30.71
N ASN A 315 -2.64 -7.47 -31.16
CA ASN A 315 -3.62 -6.63 -30.46
C ASN A 315 -4.70 -7.41 -29.69
N THR A 316 -4.87 -7.11 -28.40
CA THR A 316 -6.12 -7.37 -27.66
C THR A 316 -6.89 -6.07 -27.40
N PRO A 317 -8.24 -6.09 -27.38
CA PRO A 317 -9.06 -4.89 -27.49
C PRO A 317 -9.37 -4.22 -26.13
N ARG A 318 -9.40 -2.88 -26.17
CA ARG A 318 -9.82 -1.91 -25.13
C ARG A 318 -11.23 -2.16 -24.55
N PRO A 319 -11.45 -1.82 -23.27
CA PRO A 319 -12.68 -1.20 -22.81
C PRO A 319 -12.68 0.31 -23.15
N ALA A 320 -13.81 0.81 -23.63
CA ALA A 320 -14.00 2.20 -24.03
C ALA A 320 -13.92 3.16 -22.82
N ALA A 321 -13.08 4.20 -22.93
CA ALA A 321 -12.98 5.28 -21.95
C ALA A 321 -14.13 6.29 -22.17
N SER A 322 -14.97 6.46 -21.14
CA SER A 322 -15.85 7.62 -21.00
C SER A 322 -15.03 8.88 -20.71
N GLY A 323 -15.44 10.02 -21.28
CA GLY A 323 -14.71 11.28 -21.30
C GLY A 323 -14.15 11.73 -19.95
N LYS A 324 -12.85 11.98 -19.90
CA LYS A 324 -12.10 12.46 -18.74
C LYS A 324 -11.28 13.68 -19.15
N ASP A 325 -11.46 14.78 -18.40
CA ASP A 325 -10.99 16.12 -18.75
C ASP A 325 -9.56 16.41 -18.32
N ILE A 326 -8.93 15.63 -17.43
CA ILE A 326 -7.51 15.83 -17.06
C ILE A 326 -6.71 14.54 -17.27
N GLN A 327 -5.53 14.68 -17.87
CA GLN A 327 -4.54 13.61 -18.04
C GLN A 327 -3.28 13.94 -17.25
N VAL A 328 -2.75 12.94 -16.54
CA VAL A 328 -1.43 13.01 -15.90
C VAL A 328 -0.48 12.13 -16.70
N ILE A 329 0.64 12.70 -17.11
CA ILE A 329 1.56 12.05 -18.04
C ILE A 329 2.99 12.18 -17.49
N ILE A 330 3.72 11.07 -17.51
CA ILE A 330 5.16 11.07 -17.32
C ILE A 330 5.82 10.95 -18.69
N THR A 331 6.78 11.80 -19.02
CA THR A 331 7.50 11.78 -20.30
C THR A 331 9.01 11.70 -20.07
N GLU A 332 9.72 10.96 -20.93
CA GLU A 332 11.19 10.93 -20.92
C GLU A 332 11.76 12.23 -21.52
N GLN A 333 12.81 12.81 -20.92
CA GLN A 333 13.47 14.00 -21.47
C GLN A 333 14.40 13.64 -22.64
N GLU A 334 14.34 14.43 -23.71
CA GLU A 334 15.09 14.20 -24.95
C GLU A 334 16.60 14.48 -24.82
N TYR A 335 17.01 15.27 -23.80
CA TYR A 335 18.40 15.64 -23.54
C TYR A 335 18.84 15.23 -22.14
N LYS A 336 19.71 14.22 -22.03
CA LYS A 336 20.42 13.87 -20.80
C LYS A 336 21.33 15.03 -20.39
N SER A 337 20.81 15.95 -19.58
CA SER A 337 21.66 16.81 -18.79
C SER A 337 22.38 15.95 -17.73
N THR A 338 23.50 16.43 -17.21
CA THR A 338 24.36 15.69 -16.26
C THR A 338 23.75 15.49 -14.86
N SER A 339 22.46 15.75 -14.67
CA SER A 339 21.70 15.45 -13.45
C SER A 339 20.95 14.12 -13.58
N ASP A 340 20.71 13.43 -12.46
CA ASP A 340 19.94 12.17 -12.38
C ASP A 340 18.44 12.30 -12.75
N GLU A 341 18.01 13.47 -13.25
CA GLU A 341 16.64 13.81 -13.63
C GLU A 341 16.43 13.55 -15.13
N GLY A 342 15.68 12.49 -15.46
CA GLY A 342 15.48 12.02 -16.83
C GLY A 342 14.03 12.02 -17.30
N TYR A 343 13.09 12.43 -16.44
CA TYR A 343 11.66 12.36 -16.70
C TYR A 343 10.96 13.64 -16.26
N GLU A 344 9.79 13.91 -16.85
CA GLU A 344 8.94 15.05 -16.50
C GLU A 344 7.53 14.58 -16.17
N LEU A 345 6.95 15.13 -15.11
CA LEU A 345 5.56 15.00 -14.78
C LEU A 345 4.79 16.18 -15.38
N ASN A 346 3.79 15.88 -16.21
CA ASN A 346 3.01 16.85 -16.96
C ASN A 346 1.52 16.61 -16.79
N LEU A 347 0.75 17.69 -16.73
CA LEU A 347 -0.71 17.68 -16.86
C LEU A 347 -1.10 18.03 -18.28
N ASN A 348 -2.09 17.34 -18.84
CA ASN A 348 -2.65 17.60 -20.15
C ASN A 348 -4.18 17.66 -20.09
N ARG A 349 -4.77 18.30 -21.10
CA ARG A 349 -6.22 18.52 -21.28
C ARG A 349 -6.87 19.42 -20.22
N LEU A 350 -6.08 20.21 -19.50
CA LEU A 350 -6.61 21.12 -18.48
C LEU A 350 -7.80 21.94 -19.02
N PRO A 351 -8.93 22.02 -18.30
CA PRO A 351 -10.09 22.74 -18.81
C PRO A 351 -9.75 24.23 -19.04
N LYS A 352 -10.22 24.77 -20.17
CA LYS A 352 -9.85 26.09 -20.71
C LYS A 352 -10.27 27.31 -19.87
N GLU A 353 -10.91 27.07 -18.73
CA GLU A 353 -11.39 28.08 -17.78
C GLU A 353 -10.96 27.75 -16.34
N THR A 354 -9.99 26.85 -16.16
CA THR A 354 -9.40 26.61 -14.84
C THR A 354 -8.47 27.76 -14.48
N GLY A 355 -8.74 28.42 -13.35
CA GLY A 355 -7.80 29.40 -12.80
C GLY A 355 -6.60 28.71 -12.18
N THR A 356 -6.72 28.27 -10.92
CA THR A 356 -5.63 27.58 -10.22
C THR A 356 -5.86 26.07 -10.17
N VAL A 357 -4.81 25.29 -10.52
CA VAL A 357 -4.78 23.82 -10.39
C VAL A 357 -3.83 23.46 -9.25
N TYR A 358 -4.32 22.65 -8.32
CA TYR A 358 -3.56 22.20 -7.16
C TYR A 358 -3.11 20.77 -7.40
N VAL A 359 -1.82 20.51 -7.32
CA VAL A 359 -1.25 19.18 -7.52
C VAL A 359 -0.53 18.76 -6.25
N THR A 360 -1.04 17.72 -5.61
CA THR A 360 -0.37 17.09 -4.47
C THR A 360 -0.01 15.68 -4.86
N TYR A 361 1.20 15.22 -4.57
CA TYR A 361 1.53 13.82 -4.81
C TYR A 361 2.41 13.24 -3.72
N TYR A 362 2.19 11.96 -3.47
CA TYR A 362 2.89 11.23 -2.44
C TYR A 362 3.39 9.91 -2.99
N GLY A 363 4.67 9.64 -2.71
CA GLY A 363 5.33 8.40 -3.11
C GLY A 363 5.53 7.47 -1.93
N MET A 364 5.22 6.19 -2.13
CA MET A 364 5.60 5.11 -1.23
C MET A 364 6.46 4.07 -1.97
N MET A 365 7.67 3.86 -1.47
CA MET A 365 8.52 2.75 -1.89
C MET A 365 8.72 1.80 -0.71
N SER A 366 8.50 0.50 -0.96
CA SER A 366 8.77 -0.58 -0.01
C SER A 366 9.85 -1.46 -0.59
N GLU A 367 11.10 -1.09 -0.39
CA GLU A 367 12.24 -2.01 -0.48
C GLU A 367 12.66 -2.39 0.95
N ASP A 368 12.96 -3.67 1.17
CA ASP A 368 13.50 -4.19 2.43
C ASP A 368 12.68 -3.94 3.72
N GLY A 369 11.40 -3.61 3.60
CA GLY A 369 10.50 -3.42 4.75
C GLY A 369 10.56 -2.03 5.39
N TYR A 370 11.25 -1.07 4.76
CA TYR A 370 11.21 0.35 5.10
C TYR A 370 10.30 1.09 4.11
N VAL A 371 9.37 1.91 4.62
CA VAL A 371 8.56 2.80 3.80
C VAL A 371 9.33 4.10 3.65
N HIS A 372 9.89 4.33 2.47
CA HIS A 372 10.36 5.67 2.10
C HIS A 372 9.14 6.46 1.62
N SER A 373 8.81 7.52 2.35
CA SER A 373 7.76 8.47 1.98
C SER A 373 8.41 9.74 1.45
N ILE A 374 8.10 10.11 0.21
CA ILE A 374 8.44 11.43 -0.32
C ILE A 374 7.13 12.22 -0.37
N PRO A 375 6.85 13.09 0.61
CA PRO A 375 5.83 14.11 0.42
C PRO A 375 6.44 15.21 -0.47
N ARG A 376 5.91 15.36 -1.69
CA ARG A 376 6.19 16.52 -2.55
C ARG A 376 4.87 17.21 -2.85
N THR A 377 4.73 18.45 -2.39
CA THR A 377 3.63 19.33 -2.80
C THR A 377 4.20 20.29 -3.82
N SER A 378 3.68 20.23 -5.05
CA SER A 378 4.07 21.16 -6.12
C SER A 378 2.85 21.95 -6.55
N LEU A 379 2.84 23.24 -6.24
CA LEU A 379 1.78 24.14 -6.69
C LEU A 379 2.00 24.46 -8.18
N VAL A 380 1.04 24.09 -9.03
CA VAL A 380 1.12 24.35 -10.48
C VAL A 380 0.07 25.38 -10.88
N ILE A 381 0.48 26.65 -10.95
CA ILE A 381 -0.41 27.74 -11.40
C ILE A 381 -0.47 27.70 -12.94
N SER A 382 -1.51 27.07 -13.51
CA SER A 382 -1.70 27.03 -14.96
C SER A 382 -2.50 28.23 -15.46
N ASN A 383 -1.83 29.34 -15.78
CA ASN A 383 -2.58 30.54 -16.18
C ASN A 383 -3.01 30.59 -17.66
N THR A 384 -2.56 29.70 -18.57
CA THR A 384 -2.82 29.90 -20.02
C THR A 384 -2.75 28.71 -20.99
N SER A 385 -2.42 27.48 -20.58
CA SER A 385 -2.18 26.36 -21.53
C SER A 385 -2.95 25.07 -21.21
N ASP A 386 -3.38 24.36 -22.27
CA ASP A 386 -4.03 23.01 -22.20
C ASP A 386 -3.10 21.92 -21.59
N SER A 387 -1.86 22.28 -21.26
CA SER A 387 -0.86 21.45 -20.59
C SER A 387 -0.04 22.25 -19.58
N ALA A 388 0.42 21.61 -18.50
CA ALA A 388 1.28 22.25 -17.50
C ALA A 388 2.38 21.29 -17.02
N PHE A 389 3.61 21.79 -16.90
CA PHE A 389 4.71 21.09 -16.25
C PHE A 389 4.52 21.11 -14.73
N VAL A 390 4.71 19.95 -14.08
CA VAL A 390 4.52 19.79 -12.64
C VAL A 390 5.86 19.67 -11.93
N ASP A 391 6.69 18.69 -12.31
CA ASP A 391 7.95 18.39 -11.63
C ASP A 391 8.91 17.60 -12.52
N SER A 392 10.20 17.70 -12.21
CA SER A 392 11.26 16.86 -12.78
C SER A 392 11.41 15.60 -11.92
N LEU A 393 11.41 14.46 -12.58
CA LEU A 393 11.50 13.14 -11.95
C LEU A 393 12.82 12.47 -12.30
N SER A 394 13.47 11.92 -11.29
CA SER A 394 14.59 10.99 -11.45
C SER A 394 14.09 9.59 -11.80
N ALA A 395 14.99 8.73 -12.27
CA ALA A 395 14.66 7.33 -12.49
C ALA A 395 14.18 6.63 -11.20
N ALA A 396 14.73 7.02 -10.04
CA ALA A 396 14.33 6.46 -8.75
C ALA A 396 12.89 6.83 -8.35
N ASP A 397 12.38 7.98 -8.79
CA ASP A 397 11.01 8.41 -8.50
C ASP A 397 9.97 7.49 -9.18
N LEU A 398 10.34 6.83 -10.28
CA LEU A 398 9.48 5.86 -10.98
C LEU A 398 9.34 4.52 -10.25
N ASP A 399 10.20 4.26 -9.25
CA ASP A 399 10.14 3.05 -8.43
C ASP A 399 9.22 3.19 -7.21
N TYR A 400 8.62 4.37 -7.02
CA TYR A 400 7.59 4.59 -6.00
C TYR A 400 6.20 4.23 -6.55
N VAL A 401 5.35 3.71 -5.67
CA VAL A 401 3.91 3.78 -5.90
C VAL A 401 3.51 5.22 -5.57
N MET A 402 3.18 5.97 -6.61
CA MET A 402 2.83 7.38 -6.49
C MET A 402 1.32 7.54 -6.57
N GLU A 403 0.77 8.37 -5.71
CA GLU A 403 -0.60 8.84 -5.79
C GLU A 403 -0.59 10.35 -6.00
N TYR A 404 -1.44 10.81 -6.92
CA TYR A 404 -1.55 12.22 -7.28
C TYR A 404 -2.98 12.67 -7.05
N GLU A 405 -3.13 13.82 -6.42
CA GLU A 405 -4.39 14.51 -6.20
C GLU A 405 -4.34 15.83 -6.96
N ILE A 406 -5.26 16.00 -7.90
CA ILE A 406 -5.33 17.18 -8.75
C ILE A 406 -6.68 17.84 -8.52
N SER A 407 -6.66 19.05 -7.97
CA SER A 407 -7.89 19.81 -7.70
C SER A 407 -7.93 21.10 -8.49
N TYR A 408 -9.11 21.51 -8.95
CA TYR A 408 -9.33 22.83 -9.52
C TYR A 408 -10.74 23.32 -9.21
N VAL A 409 -10.93 24.64 -9.27
CA VAL A 409 -12.25 25.28 -9.12
C VAL A 409 -12.85 25.52 -10.51
N SER A 410 -14.06 25.01 -10.77
CA SER A 410 -14.78 25.22 -12.02
C SER A 410 -15.52 26.56 -12.06
N ALA A 411 -15.91 26.99 -13.27
CA ALA A 411 -16.77 28.16 -13.47
C ALA A 411 -18.14 28.03 -12.77
N GLU A 412 -18.62 26.79 -12.58
CA GLU A 412 -19.87 26.47 -11.86
C GLU A 412 -19.71 26.48 -10.33
N GLN A 413 -18.58 26.96 -9.81
CA GLN A 413 -18.26 26.98 -8.37
C GLN A 413 -18.26 25.59 -7.73
N ILE A 414 -17.74 24.60 -8.46
CA ILE A 414 -17.50 23.25 -7.95
C ILE A 414 -16.01 23.00 -7.95
N ILE A 415 -15.49 22.52 -6.82
CA ILE A 415 -14.12 22.03 -6.72
C ILE A 415 -14.13 20.58 -7.18
N TYR A 416 -13.46 20.29 -8.29
CA TYR A 416 -13.25 18.92 -8.75
C TYR A 416 -11.89 18.45 -8.28
N THR A 417 -11.82 17.24 -7.72
CA THR A 417 -10.60 16.58 -7.30
C THR A 417 -10.49 15.22 -7.98
N TYR A 418 -9.43 15.05 -8.77
CA TYR A 418 -9.09 13.83 -9.46
C TYR A 418 -7.94 13.13 -8.73
N HIS A 419 -8.13 11.84 -8.44
CA HIS A 419 -7.10 11.01 -7.83
C HIS A 419 -6.52 10.08 -8.90
N PHE A 420 -5.21 10.11 -9.07
CA PHE A 420 -4.46 9.26 -9.98
C PHE A 420 -3.51 8.36 -9.18
N LYS A 421 -3.22 7.19 -9.71
CA LYS A 421 -2.26 6.27 -9.09
C LYS A 421 -1.31 5.71 -10.14
N ASN A 422 -0.02 5.81 -9.88
CA ASN A 422 1.04 5.24 -10.67
C ASN A 422 1.69 4.09 -9.88
N GLU A 423 1.48 2.86 -10.33
CA GLU A 423 2.04 1.65 -9.73
C GLU A 423 3.37 1.29 -10.38
N LYS A 424 4.35 2.21 -10.31
CA LYS A 424 5.66 2.06 -10.97
C LYS A 424 5.54 1.84 -12.48
N LEU A 425 4.74 2.67 -13.13
CA LEU A 425 4.37 2.62 -14.55
C LEU A 425 3.56 1.39 -15.00
N ARG A 426 3.34 0.38 -14.13
CA ARG A 426 2.69 -0.89 -14.51
C ARG A 426 1.23 -0.76 -14.91
N ASN A 427 0.53 0.23 -14.37
CA ASN A 427 -0.88 0.49 -14.63
C ASN A 427 -1.09 1.66 -15.60
N THR A 428 -0.01 2.17 -16.21
CA THR A 428 -0.06 3.30 -17.15
C THR A 428 -0.35 2.84 -18.58
N GLN A 429 -0.87 3.74 -19.40
CA GLN A 429 -1.00 3.52 -20.84
C GLN A 429 0.10 4.25 -21.57
N ILE A 430 0.63 3.64 -22.64
CA ILE A 430 1.62 4.31 -23.49
C ILE A 430 0.95 5.55 -24.11
N PHE A 431 1.53 6.72 -23.82
CA PHE A 431 1.14 7.99 -24.39
C PHE A 431 2.10 8.34 -25.52
N ASN A 432 1.58 8.34 -26.74
CA ASN A 432 2.30 8.78 -27.93
C ASN A 432 1.81 10.17 -28.32
N SER A 433 2.62 11.20 -28.09
CA SER A 433 2.33 12.53 -28.63
C SER A 433 2.73 12.60 -30.10
N PRO A 434 1.87 13.09 -31.02
CA PRO A 434 2.23 13.27 -32.43
C PRO A 434 3.44 14.19 -32.67
N SER A 435 3.80 15.01 -31.68
CA SER A 435 4.86 16.03 -31.76
C SER A 435 6.11 15.70 -30.96
N SER A 436 6.17 14.57 -30.24
CA SER A 436 7.32 14.18 -29.41
C SER A 436 7.87 12.81 -29.84
N LEU A 437 9.19 12.70 -29.96
CA LEU A 437 9.87 11.40 -30.14
C LEU A 437 10.07 10.68 -28.79
N CYS A 438 9.71 11.31 -27.68
CA CYS A 438 9.85 10.76 -26.33
C CYS A 438 8.74 9.78 -26.00
N LYS A 439 9.10 8.74 -25.23
CA LYS A 439 8.12 7.84 -24.63
C LYS A 439 7.36 8.57 -23.53
N GLY A 440 6.04 8.42 -23.53
CA GLY A 440 5.16 8.92 -22.48
C GLY A 440 4.32 7.81 -21.85
N TRP A 441 3.91 8.02 -20.60
CA TRP A 441 3.06 7.13 -19.83
C TRP A 441 1.91 7.94 -19.22
N GLU A 442 0.68 7.65 -19.64
CA GLU A 442 -0.53 8.24 -19.08
C GLU A 442 -0.95 7.46 -17.83
N ILE A 443 -1.04 8.16 -16.71
CA ILE A 443 -1.41 7.62 -15.41
C ILE A 443 -2.94 7.55 -15.32
N PRO A 444 -3.53 6.40 -14.93
CA PRO A 444 -4.97 6.27 -14.83
C PRO A 444 -5.51 7.04 -13.62
N VAL A 445 -6.64 7.73 -13.83
CA VAL A 445 -7.47 8.23 -12.72
C VAL A 445 -8.21 7.07 -12.06
N ILE A 446 -8.14 7.01 -10.73
CA ILE A 446 -8.74 5.99 -9.87
C ILE A 446 -10.03 6.45 -9.21
N ALA A 447 -10.16 7.75 -8.93
CA ALA A 447 -11.36 8.33 -8.32
C ALA A 447 -11.51 9.80 -8.72
N GLU A 448 -12.75 10.26 -8.67
CA GLU A 448 -13.10 11.66 -8.87
C GLU A 448 -14.08 12.04 -7.75
N THR A 449 -13.84 13.17 -7.12
CA THR A 449 -14.75 13.75 -6.15
C THR A 449 -15.03 15.19 -6.50
N SER A 450 -16.18 15.69 -6.07
CA SER A 450 -16.55 17.08 -6.24
C SER A 450 -17.10 17.65 -4.95
N THR A 451 -16.74 18.90 -4.67
CA THR A 451 -17.19 19.64 -3.48
C THR A 451 -17.73 21.00 -3.92
N PRO A 452 -18.96 21.38 -3.55
CA PRO A 452 -19.45 22.73 -3.80
C PRO A 452 -18.55 23.76 -3.12
N LEU A 453 -18.13 24.80 -3.86
CA LEU A 453 -17.29 25.87 -3.33
C LEU A 453 -17.95 26.55 -2.12
N SER A 454 -19.29 26.59 -2.09
CA SER A 454 -20.04 27.16 -0.96
C SER A 454 -19.75 26.48 0.38
N ASP A 455 -19.39 25.20 0.40
CA ASP A 455 -19.04 24.49 1.64
C ASP A 455 -17.67 24.96 2.17
N VAL A 456 -16.73 25.23 1.27
CA VAL A 456 -15.42 25.82 1.60
C VAL A 456 -15.60 27.27 2.08
N LEU A 457 -16.38 28.07 1.35
CA LEU A 457 -16.66 29.46 1.72
C LEU A 457 -17.37 29.58 3.07
N GLN A 458 -18.22 28.63 3.43
CA GLN A 458 -18.85 28.61 4.75
C GLN A 458 -17.80 28.51 5.87
N VAL A 459 -16.79 27.64 5.72
CA VAL A 459 -15.70 27.50 6.70
C VAL A 459 -14.87 28.78 6.79
N ILE A 460 -14.49 29.33 5.62
CA ILE A 460 -13.68 30.55 5.52
C ILE A 460 -14.39 31.73 6.18
N PHE A 461 -15.63 32.03 5.79
CA PHE A 461 -16.32 33.24 6.23
C PHE A 461 -16.95 33.12 7.62
N GLN A 462 -17.17 31.91 8.15
CA GLN A 462 -17.50 31.73 9.57
C GLN A 462 -16.35 32.21 10.48
N ASN A 463 -15.12 32.19 9.97
CA ASN A 463 -13.92 32.63 10.67
C ASN A 463 -13.22 33.78 9.92
N ALA A 464 -13.98 34.69 9.31
CA ALA A 464 -13.48 35.75 8.41
C ALA A 464 -12.44 36.72 9.01
N TYR A 465 -12.24 36.67 10.34
CA TYR A 465 -11.28 37.51 11.06
C TYR A 465 -10.06 36.73 11.57
N VAL A 466 -9.86 35.50 11.08
CA VAL A 466 -8.72 34.64 11.44
C VAL A 466 -7.83 34.48 10.22
N MET A 467 -6.50 34.55 10.38
CA MET A 467 -5.52 34.44 9.29
C MET A 467 -4.82 33.09 9.21
N GLU A 468 -5.31 32.13 9.98
CA GLU A 468 -4.79 30.77 10.06
C GLU A 468 -5.93 29.78 9.82
N VAL A 469 -5.56 28.58 9.36
CA VAL A 469 -6.51 27.49 9.17
C VAL A 469 -7.21 27.19 10.50
N PRO A 470 -8.55 27.17 10.55
CA PRO A 470 -9.29 26.98 11.79
C PRO A 470 -9.32 25.48 12.16
N LEU A 471 -8.17 24.95 12.59
CA LEU A 471 -7.95 23.53 12.85
C LEU A 471 -8.94 22.94 13.85
N ASP A 472 -9.52 23.76 14.73
CA ASP A 472 -10.52 23.34 15.72
C ASP A 472 -11.98 23.48 15.31
N ASP A 473 -12.25 24.09 14.15
CA ASP A 473 -13.61 24.27 13.65
C ASP A 473 -14.24 22.93 13.22
N ARG A 474 -15.50 22.72 13.60
CA ARG A 474 -16.21 21.47 13.34
C ARG A 474 -16.54 21.27 11.86
N LEU A 475 -16.86 22.35 11.14
CA LEU A 475 -17.15 22.28 9.72
C LEU A 475 -15.88 22.00 8.94
N TYR A 476 -14.78 22.67 9.28
CA TYR A 476 -13.45 22.40 8.73
C TYR A 476 -13.07 20.92 8.92
N LYS A 477 -13.08 20.41 10.16
CA LYS A 477 -12.73 19.00 10.45
C LYS A 477 -13.59 18.02 9.64
N ARG A 478 -14.91 18.27 9.55
CA ARG A 478 -15.83 17.42 8.79
C ARG A 478 -15.54 17.47 7.29
N LEU A 479 -15.24 18.65 6.76
CA LEU A 479 -14.98 18.88 5.34
C LEU A 479 -13.67 18.21 4.91
N ILE A 480 -12.57 18.40 5.66
CA ILE A 480 -11.29 17.72 5.40
C ILE A 480 -11.40 16.21 5.59
N HIS A 481 -12.16 15.72 6.59
CA HIS A 481 -12.36 14.29 6.74
C HIS A 481 -13.06 13.65 5.54
N SER A 482 -14.01 14.37 4.93
CA SER A 482 -14.77 13.89 3.77
C SER A 482 -14.00 14.10 2.46
N HIS A 483 -13.18 15.15 2.40
CA HIS A 483 -12.42 15.58 1.23
C HIS A 483 -11.00 16.04 1.64
N PRO A 484 -10.07 15.10 1.91
CA PRO A 484 -8.74 15.42 2.42
C PRO A 484 -7.94 16.35 1.50
N ALA A 485 -8.12 16.24 0.19
CA ALA A 485 -7.46 17.07 -0.82
C ALA A 485 -7.70 18.58 -0.66
N LEU A 486 -8.78 18.98 0.03
CA LEU A 486 -9.07 20.39 0.30
C LEU A 486 -8.09 21.02 1.30
N GLU A 487 -7.33 20.23 2.06
CA GLU A 487 -6.37 20.74 3.04
C GLU A 487 -5.33 21.65 2.38
N GLY A 488 -4.83 21.27 1.20
CA GLY A 488 -3.89 22.09 0.42
C GLY A 488 -4.50 23.42 -0.02
N ILE A 489 -5.78 23.42 -0.42
CA ILE A 489 -6.49 24.65 -0.81
C ILE A 489 -6.64 25.59 0.39
N PHE A 490 -7.00 25.07 1.57
CA PHE A 490 -7.10 25.90 2.78
C PHE A 490 -5.74 26.47 3.20
N LEU A 491 -4.68 25.66 3.19
CA LEU A 491 -3.33 26.12 3.54
C LEU A 491 -2.89 27.27 2.61
N GLU A 492 -3.09 27.12 1.30
CA GLU A 492 -2.73 28.15 0.34
C GLU A 492 -3.60 29.41 0.47
N PHE A 493 -4.90 29.24 0.68
CA PHE A 493 -5.82 30.35 0.91
C PHE A 493 -5.39 31.19 2.11
N TYR A 494 -5.16 30.57 3.27
CA TYR A 494 -4.78 31.29 4.49
C TYR A 494 -3.36 31.86 4.42
N ARG A 495 -2.44 31.20 3.69
CA ARG A 495 -1.12 31.77 3.39
C ARG A 495 -1.26 33.09 2.62
N LEU A 496 -2.01 33.10 1.52
CA LEU A 496 -2.26 34.30 0.72
C LEU A 496 -2.98 35.38 1.52
N ALA A 497 -3.99 35.02 2.32
CA ALA A 497 -4.74 35.97 3.14
C ALA A 497 -3.82 36.67 4.14
N ASN A 498 -2.95 35.91 4.80
CA ASN A 498 -1.98 36.46 5.71
C ASN A 498 -0.95 37.37 4.99
N GLU A 499 -0.50 37.02 3.78
CA GLU A 499 0.43 37.86 3.00
C GLU A 499 -0.20 39.18 2.53
N TYR A 500 -1.45 39.14 2.04
CA TYR A 500 -2.20 40.35 1.71
C TYR A 500 -2.41 41.24 2.92
N TYR A 501 -2.75 40.65 4.07
CA TYR A 501 -2.93 41.40 5.32
C TYR A 501 -1.63 42.06 5.82
N LYS A 502 -0.49 41.36 5.73
CA LYS A 502 0.82 41.92 6.10
C LYS A 502 1.37 42.92 5.08
N GLY A 503 0.77 43.02 3.89
CA GLY A 503 1.27 43.84 2.78
C GLY A 503 2.57 43.30 2.18
N GLU A 504 2.83 42.00 2.33
CA GLU A 504 4.04 41.31 1.84
C GLU A 504 3.92 40.89 0.36
N GLN A 505 2.71 40.89 -0.20
CA GLN A 505 2.47 40.73 -1.63
C GLN A 505 2.84 41.99 -2.41
N ALA A 506 3.46 41.82 -3.58
CA ALA A 506 3.90 42.93 -4.44
C ALA A 506 2.73 43.76 -5.00
N ASP A 507 1.50 43.25 -4.95
CA ASP A 507 0.31 43.87 -5.54
C ASP A 507 -0.72 44.30 -4.48
N ASN A 508 -0.36 45.28 -3.65
CA ASN A 508 -1.32 46.01 -2.80
C ASN A 508 -2.45 46.66 -3.63
N GLY A 509 -2.28 46.82 -4.94
CA GLY A 509 -3.30 47.37 -5.84
C GLY A 509 -4.55 46.49 -5.95
N LEU A 510 -4.42 45.17 -5.80
CA LEU A 510 -5.55 44.24 -5.87
C LEU A 510 -6.56 44.46 -4.74
N LEU A 511 -6.09 44.68 -3.50
CA LEU A 511 -6.95 44.95 -2.35
C LEU A 511 -7.82 46.19 -2.55
N TYR A 512 -7.19 47.29 -3.00
CA TYR A 512 -7.91 48.54 -3.28
C TYR A 512 -8.87 48.40 -4.46
N THR A 513 -8.45 47.71 -5.52
CA THR A 513 -9.30 47.44 -6.69
C THR A 513 -10.52 46.59 -6.32
N LEU A 514 -10.33 45.56 -5.50
CA LEU A 514 -11.42 44.74 -4.95
C LEU A 514 -12.37 45.59 -4.11
N ALA A 515 -11.85 46.39 -3.18
CA ALA A 515 -12.66 47.26 -2.34
C ALA A 515 -13.51 48.23 -3.19
N ASP A 516 -12.89 48.92 -4.16
CA ASP A 516 -13.56 49.86 -5.05
C ASP A 516 -14.65 49.17 -5.89
N ASN A 517 -14.37 47.99 -6.45
CA ASN A 517 -15.34 47.22 -7.22
C ASN A 517 -16.52 46.72 -6.35
N LEU A 518 -16.26 46.28 -5.12
CA LEU A 518 -17.31 45.83 -4.19
C LEU A 518 -18.19 47.00 -3.73
N VAL A 519 -17.63 48.20 -3.58
CA VAL A 519 -18.41 49.43 -3.31
C VAL A 519 -19.23 49.82 -4.54
N GLN A 520 -18.59 49.94 -5.70
CA GLN A 520 -19.20 50.49 -6.91
C GLN A 520 -20.29 49.58 -7.49
N TYR A 521 -20.05 48.26 -7.53
CA TYR A 521 -20.93 47.33 -8.24
C TYR A 521 -21.76 46.46 -7.30
N GLN A 522 -21.31 46.23 -6.07
CA GLN A 522 -22.01 45.37 -5.11
C GLN A 522 -22.69 46.16 -3.98
N GLY A 523 -22.44 47.47 -3.87
CA GLY A 523 -23.03 48.34 -2.85
C GLY A 523 -22.55 48.05 -1.43
N ILE A 524 -21.41 47.37 -1.29
CA ILE A 524 -20.84 47.01 0.01
C ILE A 524 -20.01 48.19 0.52
N GLN A 525 -20.32 48.70 1.71
CA GLN A 525 -19.54 49.75 2.35
C GLN A 525 -18.59 49.17 3.39
N PHE A 526 -17.36 49.67 3.40
CA PHE A 526 -16.33 49.26 4.34
C PHE A 526 -16.01 50.40 5.31
N GLU A 527 -15.98 50.11 6.60
CA GLU A 527 -15.46 51.04 7.61
C GLU A 527 -13.93 50.95 7.67
N GLN A 528 -13.25 52.01 8.09
CA GLN A 528 -11.82 51.93 8.34
C GLN A 528 -11.57 51.21 9.67
N SER A 529 -11.33 49.91 9.59
CA SER A 529 -11.04 49.06 10.75
C SER A 529 -10.04 47.97 10.40
N GLU A 530 -9.41 47.41 11.44
CA GLU A 530 -8.57 46.22 11.28
C GLU A 530 -9.37 45.02 10.74
N GLY A 531 -10.61 44.85 11.20
CA GLY A 531 -11.53 43.81 10.71
C GLY A 531 -11.81 43.93 9.21
N THR A 532 -11.91 45.15 8.69
CA THR A 532 -12.06 45.41 7.25
C THR A 532 -10.84 44.94 6.46
N ASN A 533 -9.62 45.22 6.96
CA ASN A 533 -8.40 44.80 6.29
C ASN A 533 -8.27 43.28 6.26
N LEU A 534 -8.62 42.60 7.37
CA LEU A 534 -8.65 41.14 7.43
C LEU A 534 -9.65 40.56 6.40
N LEU A 535 -10.85 41.15 6.32
CA LEU A 535 -11.89 40.72 5.38
C LEU A 535 -11.48 40.95 3.91
N LEU A 536 -10.90 42.10 3.59
CA LEU A 536 -10.43 42.40 2.24
C LEU A 536 -9.29 41.44 1.82
N ALA A 537 -8.42 41.05 2.75
CA ALA A 537 -7.39 40.04 2.49
C ALA A 537 -7.98 38.64 2.21
N HIS A 538 -9.07 38.27 2.87
CA HIS A 538 -9.84 37.07 2.53
C HIS A 538 -10.46 37.17 1.13
N CYS A 539 -11.05 38.32 0.79
CA CYS A 539 -11.60 38.57 -0.55
C CYS A 539 -10.52 38.48 -1.65
N ALA A 540 -9.33 39.06 -1.41
CA ALA A 540 -8.21 38.96 -2.33
C ALA A 540 -7.74 37.51 -2.50
N SER A 541 -7.77 36.73 -1.43
CA SER A 541 -7.44 35.30 -1.49
C SER A 541 -8.51 34.49 -2.21
N CYS A 542 -9.79 34.82 -2.07
CA CYS A 542 -10.87 34.23 -2.88
C CYS A 542 -10.65 34.51 -4.38
N PHE A 543 -10.23 35.73 -4.72
CA PHE A 543 -9.93 36.11 -6.10
C PHE A 543 -8.73 35.32 -6.65
N SER A 544 -7.60 35.31 -5.94
CA SER A 544 -6.34 34.72 -6.43
C SER A 544 -6.29 33.19 -6.32
N CYS A 545 -6.84 32.62 -5.26
CA CYS A 545 -6.79 31.19 -4.95
C CYS A 545 -7.99 30.46 -5.56
N LEU A 546 -9.20 30.96 -5.29
CA LEU A 546 -10.45 30.29 -5.66
C LEU A 546 -11.00 30.76 -7.02
N SER A 547 -10.27 31.63 -7.71
CA SER A 547 -10.63 32.17 -9.04
C SER A 547 -12.01 32.84 -9.06
N MET A 548 -12.43 33.40 -7.93
CA MET A 548 -13.75 34.03 -7.79
C MET A 548 -13.78 35.43 -8.41
N THR A 549 -14.88 35.79 -9.05
CA THR A 549 -15.11 37.15 -9.55
C THR A 549 -15.53 38.10 -8.42
N TYR A 550 -15.37 39.41 -8.64
CA TYR A 550 -15.84 40.45 -7.71
C TYR A 550 -17.34 40.32 -7.38
N GLU A 551 -18.15 39.89 -8.35
CA GLU A 551 -19.59 39.66 -8.16
C GLU A 551 -19.84 38.48 -7.22
N GLN A 552 -19.18 37.35 -7.46
CA GLN A 552 -19.29 36.15 -6.62
C GLN A 552 -18.81 36.40 -5.18
N ILE A 553 -17.74 37.18 -5.02
CA ILE A 553 -17.25 37.61 -3.71
C ILE A 553 -18.30 38.48 -3.03
N GLY A 554 -18.88 39.46 -3.74
CA GLY A 554 -19.92 40.33 -3.17
C GLY A 554 -21.17 39.57 -2.73
N GLU A 555 -21.64 38.60 -3.51
CA GLU A 555 -22.74 37.72 -3.12
C GLU A 555 -22.41 36.88 -1.88
N THR A 556 -21.19 36.36 -1.81
CA THR A 556 -20.72 35.58 -0.66
C THR A 556 -20.71 36.43 0.62
N LEU A 557 -20.20 37.66 0.55
CA LEU A 557 -20.20 38.59 1.67
C LEU A 557 -21.62 38.89 2.15
N LYS A 558 -22.55 39.19 1.24
CA LYS A 558 -23.96 39.44 1.59
C LYS A 558 -24.63 38.23 2.23
N LYS A 559 -24.29 37.01 1.79
CA LYS A 559 -24.87 35.77 2.31
C LYS A 559 -24.36 35.42 3.71
N HIS A 560 -23.08 35.67 3.99
CA HIS A 560 -22.42 35.19 5.20
C HIS A 560 -22.21 36.25 6.28
N LEU A 561 -22.20 37.53 5.91
CA LEU A 561 -21.91 38.66 6.81
C LEU A 561 -22.96 39.80 6.74
N GLY A 562 -23.90 39.75 5.79
CA GLY A 562 -24.92 40.77 5.53
C GLY A 562 -26.20 40.63 6.33
#